data_AF-X1BX33-F1
#
_entry.id   AF-X1BX33-F1
#
_cell.length_a   1.000
_cell.length_b   1.000
_cell.length_c   1.000
_cell.angle_alpha   90.00
_cell.angle_beta   90.00
_cell.angle_gamma   90.00
#
_symmetry.space_group_name_H-M   'P 1'
#
loop_
_entity.id
_entity.type
_entity.pdbx_description
1 polymer ?
#
loop_
_entity_poly.entity_id
_entity_poly.type
_entity_poly.pdbx_seq_one_letter_code
_entity_poly.pdbx_strand_id
1 'polypeptide(L)' 'WFKARRKCFFVWGTLFISPNGDVMPCQFYPDYKLGNIRDAKLKEIWNNEKYRKFRLELKKGLFPGCARCCKL' A
#
# COMPACT_ATOMS: atom_id res chain seq x y z
N TRP A 1 8.07 11.91 -18.63
CA TRP A 1 7.55 11.31 -17.39
C TRP A 1 6.09 11.70 -17.21
N PHE A 2 5.13 10.81 -17.50
CA PHE A 2 3.69 11.09 -17.37
C PHE A 2 3.30 11.17 -15.90
N LYS A 3 3.06 12.37 -15.38
CA LYS A 3 2.55 12.60 -14.02
C LYS A 3 1.02 12.64 -14.10
N ALA A 4 0.35 11.50 -13.90
CA ALA A 4 -1.10 11.47 -13.81
C ALA A 4 -1.56 12.37 -12.63
N ARG A 5 -2.47 13.32 -12.87
CA ARG A 5 -2.97 14.28 -11.85
C ARG A 5 -3.82 13.65 -10.74
N ARG A 6 -4.16 12.37 -10.85
CA ARG A 6 -4.94 11.63 -9.86
C ARG A 6 -4.06 11.21 -8.69
N LYS A 7 -4.62 11.23 -7.48
CA LYS A 7 -3.99 10.72 -6.27
C LYS A 7 -4.68 9.41 -5.90
N CYS A 8 -4.00 8.54 -5.18
CA CYS A 8 -4.65 7.39 -4.56
C CYS A 8 -4.79 7.74 -3.08
N PHE A 9 -5.98 7.63 -2.50
CA PHE A 9 -6.20 7.77 -1.05
C PHE A 9 -6.54 6.43 -0.38
N PHE A 10 -6.80 5.39 -1.19
CA PHE A 10 -7.22 4.07 -0.72
C PHE A 10 -6.28 3.48 0.34
N VAL A 11 -4.96 3.60 0.14
CA VAL A 11 -3.95 3.01 1.04
C VAL A 11 -3.78 3.76 2.38
N TRP A 12 -4.59 4.79 2.65
CA TRP A 12 -4.69 5.48 3.95
C TRP A 12 -5.90 5.03 4.77
N GLY A 13 -6.86 4.33 4.15
CA GLY A 13 -8.03 3.78 4.85
C GLY A 13 -8.06 2.26 4.88
N THR A 14 -7.33 1.62 3.97
CA THR A 14 -7.43 0.18 3.74
C THR A 14 -6.07 -0.48 3.51
N LEU A 15 -5.92 -1.71 4.00
CA LEU A 15 -4.87 -2.66 3.67
C LEU A 15 -5.50 -4.02 3.36
N PHE A 16 -4.69 -4.98 2.91
CA PHE A 16 -5.13 -6.35 2.70
C PHE A 16 -4.28 -7.30 3.54
N ILE A 17 -4.89 -8.42 3.93
CA ILE A 17 -4.24 -9.51 4.69
C ILE A 17 -4.48 -10.79 3.90
N SER A 18 -3.41 -11.48 3.53
CA SER A 18 -3.46 -12.80 2.89
C SER A 18 -3.81 -13.89 3.90
N PRO A 19 -4.29 -15.07 3.45
CA PRO A 19 -4.62 -16.18 4.36
C PRO A 19 -3.44 -16.67 5.23
N ASN A 20 -2.21 -16.52 4.74
CA ASN A 20 -0.99 -16.84 5.49
C ASN A 20 -0.60 -15.76 6.52
N GLY A 21 -1.37 -14.67 6.61
CA GLY A 21 -1.16 -13.55 7.52
C GLY A 21 -0.34 -12.40 6.96
N ASP A 22 0.18 -12.49 5.72
CA ASP A 22 0.95 -11.41 5.12
C ASP A 22 0.09 -10.17 4.88
N VAL A 23 0.57 -9.01 5.31
CA VAL A 23 -0.11 -7.72 5.18
C VAL A 23 0.48 -6.95 4.00
N MET A 24 -0.36 -6.45 3.11
CA MET A 24 0.02 -5.75 1.88
C MET A 24 -0.76 -4.43 1.73
N PRO A 25 -0.17 -3.40 1.09
CA PRO A 25 -0.80 -2.07 0.99
C PRO A 25 -1.96 -2.03 0.00
N CYS A 26 -1.98 -2.92 -0.99
CA CYS A 26 -2.98 -2.97 -2.06
C CYS A 26 -3.02 -4.37 -2.69
N GLN A 27 -4.20 -4.82 -3.13
CA GLN A 27 -4.41 -6.12 -3.79
C GLN A 27 -3.53 -6.35 -5.03
N PHE A 28 -3.07 -5.27 -5.68
CA PHE A 28 -2.21 -5.34 -6.87
C PHE A 28 -0.70 -5.34 -6.54
N TYR A 29 -0.35 -5.30 -5.25
CA TYR A 29 1.04 -5.36 -4.78
C TYR A 29 1.20 -6.46 -3.71
N PRO A 30 0.89 -7.74 -4.03
CA PRO A 30 0.97 -8.83 -3.05
C PRO A 30 2.39 -9.12 -2.57
N ASP A 31 3.40 -8.85 -3.41
CA ASP A 31 4.80 -9.06 -3.06
C ASP A 31 5.36 -7.96 -2.15
N TYR A 32 4.69 -6.80 -2.06
CA TYR A 32 5.10 -5.72 -1.17
C TYR A 32 4.60 -5.97 0.26
N LYS A 33 5.23 -6.94 0.93
CA LYS A 33 4.89 -7.36 2.29
C LYS A 33 5.29 -6.29 3.31
N LEU A 34 4.29 -5.74 4.00
CA LEU A 34 4.46 -4.79 5.09
C LEU A 34 4.88 -5.50 6.38
N GLY A 35 4.45 -6.74 6.57
CA GLY A 35 4.70 -7.58 7.74
C GLY A 35 3.73 -8.75 7.75
N ASN A 36 3.73 -9.55 8.81
CA ASN A 36 2.75 -10.61 9.02
C ASN A 36 1.97 -10.36 10.31
N ILE A 37 0.65 -10.49 10.26
CA ILE A 37 -0.25 -10.22 11.40
C ILE A 37 -0.06 -11.21 12.56
N ARG A 38 0.58 -12.36 12.30
CA ARG A 38 0.91 -13.37 13.31
C ARG A 38 2.11 -12.96 14.17
N ASP A 39 2.94 -12.03 13.69
CA ASP A 39 4.20 -11.64 14.33
C ASP A 39 4.15 -10.26 15.00
N ALA A 40 3.27 -9.36 14.53
CA ALA A 40 3.17 -7.99 15.03
C ALA A 40 1.72 -7.49 15.03
N LYS A 41 1.40 -6.50 15.88
CA LYS A 41 0.05 -5.93 15.92
C LYS A 41 -0.24 -5.20 14.61
N LEU A 42 -1.48 -5.29 14.12
CA LEU A 42 -1.88 -4.61 12.88
C LEU A 42 -1.56 -3.11 12.89
N LYS A 43 -1.73 -2.44 14.04
CA LYS A 43 -1.43 -1.01 14.21
C LYS A 43 0.06 -0.67 14.06
N GLU A 44 0.93 -1.58 14.45
CA GLU A 44 2.39 -1.45 14.28
C GLU A 44 2.75 -1.62 12.82
N ILE A 45 2.22 -2.66 12.16
CA ILE A 45 2.41 -2.89 10.71
C ILE A 45 1.86 -1.71 9.90
N TRP A 46 0.68 -1.18 10.27
CA TRP A 46 0.06 -0.01 9.65
C TRP A 46 0.95 1.23 9.66
N ASN A 47 1.75 1.39 10.72
CA ASN A 47 2.58 2.58 10.93
C ASN A 47 4.08 2.30 10.77
N ASN A 48 4.45 1.14 10.24
CA ASN A 48 5.85 0.80 10.09
C ASN A 48 6.52 1.61 8.97
N GLU A 49 7.84 1.52 8.93
CA GLU A 49 8.65 2.27 7.97
C GLU A 49 8.31 1.90 6.52
N LYS A 50 8.08 0.61 6.22
CA LYS A 50 7.74 0.14 4.86
C LYS A 50 6.46 0.79 4.35
N TYR A 51 5.39 0.79 5.13
CA TYR A 51 4.12 1.37 4.69
C TYR A 51 4.21 2.89 4.59
N ARG A 52 4.91 3.54 5.54
CA ARG A 52 5.18 4.99 5.47
C ARG A 52 5.93 5.35 4.19
N LYS A 53 6.99 4.61 3.84
CA LYS A 53 7.74 4.80 2.58
C LYS A 53 6.83 4.63 1.37
N PHE A 54 6.02 3.57 1.32
CA PHE A 54 5.06 3.35 0.22
C PHE A 54 4.09 4.53 0.03
N ARG A 55 3.49 5.04 1.11
CA ARG A 55 2.57 6.18 1.07
C ARG A 55 3.27 7.48 0.66
N LEU A 56 4.53 7.68 1.09
CA LEU A 56 5.32 8.85 0.71
C LEU A 56 5.65 8.85 -0.79
N GLU A 57 6.05 7.71 -1.36
CA GLU A 57 6.28 7.61 -2.80
C GLU A 57 5.00 7.84 -3.59
N LEU A 58 3.89 7.24 -3.15
CA LEU A 58 2.58 7.43 -3.78
C LEU A 58 2.09 8.89 -3.71
N LYS A 59 2.49 9.64 -2.68
CA LYS A 59 2.20 11.08 -2.54
C LYS A 59 2.97 11.93 -3.57
N LYS A 60 4.15 11.51 -4.02
CA LYS A 60 4.93 12.19 -5.08
C LYS A 60 4.30 12.00 -6.46
N GLY A 61 3.62 10.87 -6.66
CA GLY A 61 2.88 10.55 -7.87
C GLY A 61 2.45 9.08 -7.89
N LEU A 62 1.55 8.73 -8.81
CA LEU A 62 1.14 7.34 -9.00
C LEU A 62 2.28 6.50 -9.59
N PHE A 63 2.44 5.28 -9.09
CA PHE A 63 3.22 4.26 -9.79
C PHE A 63 2.61 3.95 -11.16
N PRO A 64 3.39 3.52 -12.17
CA PRO A 64 2.87 3.22 -13.51
C PRO A 64 1.68 2.25 -13.50
N GLY A 65 1.73 1.20 -12.67
CA GLY A 65 0.63 0.24 -12.50
C GLY A 65 -0.64 0.83 -11.87
N CYS A 66 -0.53 1.93 -11.12
CA CYS A 66 -1.67 2.57 -10.46
C CYS A 66 -2.44 3.51 -11.41
N ALA A 67 -1.87 3.92 -12.54
CA ALA A 67 -2.45 4.98 -13.39
C ALA A 67 -3.86 4.65 -13.94
N ARG A 68 -4.20 3.35 -14.02
CA ARG A 68 -5.49 2.82 -14.52
C ARG A 68 -6.34 2.17 -13.42
N CYS A 69 -5.96 2.33 -12.15
CA CYS A 69 -6.69 1.72 -11.04
C CYS A 69 -8.09 2.36 -10.88
N CYS A 70 -9.10 1.54 -10.57
CA CYS A 70 -10.48 1.99 -10.31
C CYS A 70 -10.68 2.63 -8.93
N LYS A 71 -9.65 2.62 -8.06
CA LYS A 71 -9.69 3.13 -6.68
C LYS A 71 -8.95 4.47 -6.50
N LEU A 72 -8.67 5.17 -7.61
CA LEU A 72 -8.04 6.49 -7.61
C LEU A 72 -9.02 7.57 -7.15
#